data_AF-A0A5W4NI32-F1
#
_entry.id   AF-A0A5W4NI32-F1
#
_cell.length_a   1.000
_cell.length_b   1.000
_cell.length_c   1.000
_cell.angle_alpha   90.00
_cell.angle_beta   90.00
_cell.angle_gamma   90.00
#
_symmetry.space_group_name_H-M   'P 1'
#
loop_
_entity.id
_entity.type
_entity.pdbx_description
1 polymer ?
#
loop_
_entity_poly.entity_id
_entity_poly.type
_entity_poly.pdbx_seq_one_letter_code
_entity_poly.pdbx_strand_id
1 'polypeptide(L)'
;MRISNIDWLKKRIGFIRKLGEQTARQRQIIDLLDNEAGLTEQERKLLHVLATAEKNELQAQENARKQANQKRMEGKTQRRERNHRLFLAAGLLIEAGLVDTKTGELRYPKDNILQKLKAIRLDLETSPDHH
;
A
#
# COMPACT_ATOMS: atom_id res chain seq x y z
N MET A 1 22.17 -7.49 16.80
CA MET A 1 23.34 -6.57 16.70
C MET A 1 22.90 -5.24 16.10
N ARG A 2 23.05 -4.12 16.81
CA ARG A 2 22.86 -2.78 16.23
C ARG A 2 24.05 -2.51 15.32
N ILE A 3 23.82 -2.48 14.01
CA ILE A 3 24.85 -2.12 13.03
C ILE A 3 25.17 -0.63 13.27
N SER A 4 26.45 -0.30 13.49
CA SER A 4 26.89 1.09 13.58
C SER A 4 26.51 1.85 12.30
N ASN A 5 26.19 3.15 12.40
CA ASN A 5 25.87 3.95 11.22
C ASN A 5 26.99 3.91 10.17
N ILE A 6 28.25 3.81 10.61
CA ILE A 6 29.42 3.69 9.74
C ILE A 6 29.48 2.32 9.06
N ASP A 7 29.23 1.22 9.78
CA ASP A 7 29.21 -0.14 9.20
C ASP A 7 28.08 -0.32 8.19
N TRP A 8 26.92 0.25 8.47
CA TRP A 8 25.81 0.31 7.53
C TRP A 8 26.22 1.09 6.27
N LEU A 9 26.93 2.20 6.46
CA LEU A 9 27.33 3.05 5.37
C LEU A 9 28.42 2.42 4.50
N LYS A 10 29.40 1.72 5.09
CA LYS A 10 30.42 0.95 4.35
C LYS A 10 29.78 -0.08 3.41
N LYS A 11 28.78 -0.83 3.91
CA LYS A 11 28.00 -1.77 3.07
C LYS A 11 27.25 -1.04 1.96
N ARG A 12 26.66 0.11 2.28
CA ARG A 12 25.88 0.92 1.32
C ARG A 12 26.75 1.57 0.26
N ILE A 13 27.95 2.03 0.60
CA ILE A 13 28.90 2.61 -0.35
C ILE A 13 29.43 1.57 -1.32
N GLY A 14 29.62 0.32 -0.88
CA GLY A 14 29.91 -0.78 -1.80
C GLY A 14 28.85 -0.96 -2.90
N PHE A 15 27.59 -0.61 -2.61
CA PHE A 15 26.50 -0.56 -3.59
C PHE A 15 26.50 0.75 -4.39
N ILE A 16 26.68 1.91 -3.75
CA ILE A 16 26.69 3.22 -4.40
C ILE A 16 27.86 3.36 -5.39
N ARG A 17 29.04 2.81 -5.08
CA ARG A 17 30.19 2.77 -6.00
C ARG A 17 29.90 2.02 -7.30
N LYS A 18 28.93 1.10 -7.29
CA LYS A 18 28.49 0.34 -8.47
C LYS A 18 27.34 1.04 -9.22
N LEU A 19 26.78 2.13 -8.68
CA LEU A 19 25.81 2.96 -9.40
C LEU A 19 26.56 3.86 -10.38
N GLY A 20 26.02 3.99 -11.60
CA GLY A 20 26.62 4.81 -12.67
C GLY A 20 26.63 6.31 -12.35
N GLU A 21 25.73 6.79 -11.49
CA GLU A 21 25.68 8.18 -11.03
C GLU A 21 25.66 8.25 -9.50
N GLN A 22 26.58 9.03 -8.94
CA GLN A 22 26.70 9.30 -7.52
C GLN A 22 26.39 10.77 -7.24
N THR A 23 25.61 11.03 -6.20
CA THR A 23 25.30 12.40 -5.76
C THR A 23 26.54 13.07 -5.17
N ALA A 24 26.57 14.41 -5.13
CA ALA A 24 27.68 15.16 -4.53
C ALA A 24 27.93 14.76 -3.07
N ARG A 25 26.86 14.50 -2.31
CA ARG A 25 26.95 14.01 -0.94
C ARG A 25 27.56 12.60 -0.87
N GLN A 26 27.16 11.69 -1.75
CA GLN A 26 27.68 10.33 -1.77
C GLN A 26 29.18 10.29 -2.12
N ARG A 27 29.63 11.17 -3.03
CA ARG A 27 31.06 11.35 -3.34
C ARG A 27 31.83 11.84 -2.13
N GLN A 28 31.32 12.88 -1.44
CA GLN A 28 31.94 13.40 -0.22
C GLN A 28 32.06 12.31 0.87
N ILE A 29 31.05 11.46 1.02
CA ILE A 29 31.09 10.36 1.99
C ILE A 29 32.10 9.27 1.55
N ILE A 30 32.22 8.99 0.25
CA ILE A 30 33.22 8.07 -0.31
C ILE A 30 34.64 8.59 -0.02
N ASP A 31 34.91 9.87 -0.31
CA ASP A 31 36.23 10.48 -0.11
C ASP A 31 36.66 10.47 1.37
N LEU A 32 35.71 10.74 2.28
CA LEU A 32 35.95 10.67 3.73
C LEU A 32 36.19 9.23 4.22
N LEU A 33 35.56 8.23 3.59
CA LEU A 33 35.76 6.82 3.95
C LEU A 33 37.03 6.22 3.37
N ASP A 34 37.47 6.67 2.19
CA ASP A 34 38.74 6.21 1.62
C ASP A 34 39.94 6.75 2.41
N ASN A 35 39.79 7.89 3.09
CA ASN A 35 40.80 8.49 3.97
C ASN A 35 40.55 8.23 5.48
N GLU A 36 39.86 7.15 5.85
CA GLU A 36 39.39 6.91 7.23
C GLU A 36 40.51 6.93 8.30
N ALA A 37 41.73 6.50 7.92
CA ALA A 37 42.90 6.45 8.80
C ALA A 37 43.49 7.85 9.13
N GLY A 38 43.25 8.85 8.27
CA GLY A 38 43.75 10.22 8.42
C GLY A 38 42.72 11.24 8.90
N LEU A 39 41.47 10.82 9.14
CA LEU A 39 40.37 11.72 9.50
C LEU A 39 40.60 12.40 10.86
N THR A 40 40.49 13.72 10.85
CA THR A 40 40.35 14.56 12.05
C THR A 40 39.05 14.24 12.79
N GLU A 41 38.98 14.62 14.07
CA GLU A 41 37.75 14.42 14.87
C GLU A 41 36.53 15.16 14.28
N GLN A 42 36.77 16.32 13.65
CA GLN A 42 35.73 17.09 12.96
C GLN A 42 35.20 16.35 11.73
N GLU A 43 36.08 15.76 10.93
CA GLU A 43 35.68 14.99 9.74
C GLU A 43 34.99 13.68 10.13
N ARG A 44 35.35 13.05 11.25
CA ARG A 44 34.61 11.90 11.80
C ARG A 44 33.19 12.28 12.22
N LYS A 45 33.00 13.44 12.87
CA LYS A 45 31.67 13.97 13.21
C LYS A 45 30.87 14.30 11.94
N LEU A 46 31.51 14.93 10.96
CA LEU A 46 30.90 15.22 9.66
C LEU A 46 30.44 13.93 8.95
N LEU A 47 31.30 12.91 8.89
CA LEU A 47 30.96 11.61 8.33
C LEU A 47 29.75 10.99 9.01
N HIS A 48 29.66 11.07 10.35
CA HIS A 48 28.51 10.54 11.08
C HIS A 48 27.21 11.31 10.80
N VAL A 49 27.27 12.64 10.68
CA VAL A 49 26.12 13.47 10.31
C VAL A 49 25.65 13.16 8.90
N LEU A 50 26.57 13.11 7.94
CA LEU A 50 26.28 12.75 6.55
C LEU A 50 25.71 11.34 6.44
N ALA A 51 26.24 10.39 7.21
CA ALA A 51 25.76 9.03 7.26
C ALA A 51 24.32 8.93 7.76
N THR A 52 24.01 9.70 8.80
CA THR A 52 22.67 9.76 9.39
C THR A 52 21.68 10.39 8.41
N ALA A 53 22.07 11.46 7.72
CA ALA A 53 21.25 12.10 6.69
C ALA A 53 20.92 11.15 5.53
N GLU A 54 21.92 10.46 4.97
CA GLU A 54 21.73 9.49 3.88
C GLU A 54 20.80 8.34 4.30
N LYS A 55 20.99 7.81 5.52
CA LYS A 55 20.15 6.76 6.07
C LYS A 55 18.70 7.22 6.25
N ASN A 56 18.49 8.44 6.75
CA ASN A 56 17.18 9.00 6.97
C ASN A 56 16.45 9.27 5.64
N GLU A 57 17.14 9.79 4.62
CA GLU A 57 16.55 10.02 3.30
C GLU A 57 16.15 8.69 2.63
N LEU A 58 17.01 7.67 2.70
CA LEU A 58 16.67 6.33 2.20
C LEU A 58 15.47 5.74 2.94
N GLN A 59 15.44 5.87 4.28
CA GLN A 59 14.32 5.39 5.07
C GLN A 59 13.02 6.15 4.72
N ALA A 60 13.09 7.45 4.49
CA ALA A 60 11.95 8.26 4.07
C ALA A 60 11.42 7.83 2.69
N GLN A 61 12.31 7.58 1.73
CA GLN A 61 11.93 7.06 0.40
C GLN A 61 11.29 5.67 0.48
N GLU A 62 11.87 4.76 1.26
CA GLU A 62 11.30 3.43 1.48
C GLU A 62 9.93 3.50 2.17
N ASN A 63 9.79 4.35 3.19
CA ASN A 63 8.54 4.53 3.90
C ASN A 63 7.47 5.14 2.98
N ALA A 64 7.82 6.13 2.16
CA ALA A 64 6.92 6.71 1.17
C ALA A 64 6.45 5.65 0.15
N ARG A 65 7.37 4.82 -0.35
CA ARG A 65 7.04 3.69 -1.24
C ARG A 65 6.12 2.67 -0.56
N LYS A 66 6.42 2.28 0.68
CA LYS A 66 5.59 1.36 1.46
C LYS A 66 4.19 1.93 1.69
N GLN A 67 4.07 3.20 2.08
CA GLN A 67 2.78 3.87 2.27
C GLN A 67 1.98 3.97 0.97
N ALA A 68 2.62 4.32 -0.15
CA ALA A 68 1.95 4.37 -1.45
C ALA A 68 1.43 2.99 -1.88
N ASN A 69 2.22 1.93 -1.67
CA ASN A 69 1.81 0.56 -1.93
C ASN A 69 0.69 0.11 -1.00
N GLN A 70 0.78 0.45 0.28
CA GLN A 70 -0.24 0.13 1.28
C GLN A 70 -1.60 0.76 0.92
N LYS A 71 -1.64 2.05 0.59
CA LYS A 71 -2.87 2.74 0.14
C LYS A 71 -3.47 2.10 -1.11
N ARG A 72 -2.62 1.65 -2.05
CA ARG A 72 -3.07 0.92 -3.25
C ARG A 72 -3.66 -0.44 -2.92
N MET A 73 -3.08 -1.16 -1.97
CA MET A 73 -3.57 -2.47 -1.52
C MET A 73 -4.88 -2.35 -0.75
N GLU A 74 -4.98 -1.40 0.18
CA GLU A 74 -6.21 -1.10 0.94
C GLU A 74 -7.37 -0.75 0.00
N GLY A 75 -7.14 0.10 -1.00
CA GLY A 75 -8.15 0.42 -2.01
C GLY A 75 -8.60 -0.80 -2.82
N LYS A 76 -7.72 -1.76 -3.09
CA LYS A 76 -8.09 -3.02 -3.75
C LYS A 76 -8.88 -3.94 -2.83
N THR A 77 -8.49 -4.05 -1.56
CA THR A 77 -9.18 -4.89 -0.56
C THR A 77 -10.59 -4.39 -0.31
N GLN A 78 -10.79 -3.08 -0.12
CA GLN A 78 -12.12 -2.49 0.06
C GLN A 78 -13.03 -2.72 -1.15
N ARG A 79 -12.49 -2.62 -2.38
CA ARG A 79 -13.25 -2.91 -3.60
C ARG A 79 -13.63 -4.38 -3.72
N ARG A 80 -12.73 -5.29 -3.34
CA ARG A 80 -13.00 -6.74 -3.32
C ARG A 80 -14.09 -7.09 -2.32
N GLU A 81 -13.98 -6.58 -1.11
CA GLU A 81 -14.97 -6.80 -0.04
C GLU A 81 -16.35 -6.25 -0.44
N ARG A 82 -16.39 -5.01 -0.97
CA ARG A 82 -17.63 -4.44 -1.50
C ARG A 82 -18.22 -5.29 -2.61
N ASN A 83 -17.41 -5.72 -3.57
CA ASN A 83 -17.90 -6.55 -4.68
C ASN A 83 -18.37 -7.92 -4.18
N HIS A 84 -17.70 -8.53 -3.20
CA HIS A 84 -18.15 -9.78 -2.58
C HIS A 84 -19.53 -9.62 -1.94
N ARG A 85 -19.75 -8.55 -1.16
CA ARG A 85 -21.08 -8.23 -0.59
C ARG A 85 -22.15 -7.99 -1.66
N LEU A 86 -21.80 -7.32 -2.77
CA LEU A 86 -22.71 -7.14 -3.90
C LEU A 86 -23.08 -8.48 -4.55
N PHE A 87 -22.11 -9.40 -4.68
CA PHE A 87 -22.39 -10.75 -5.17
C PHE A 87 -23.26 -11.56 -4.23
N LEU A 88 -23.06 -11.46 -2.90
CA LEU A 88 -23.93 -12.09 -1.92
C LEU A 88 -25.37 -11.56 -2.03
N ALA A 89 -25.54 -10.24 -2.13
CA ALA A 89 -26.84 -9.61 -2.34
C ALA A 89 -27.50 -10.03 -3.66
N ALA A 90 -26.72 -10.18 -4.74
CA ALA A 90 -27.22 -10.72 -6.01
C ALA A 90 -27.57 -12.21 -5.90
N GLY A 91 -26.86 -12.97 -5.05
CA GLY A 91 -27.17 -14.35 -4.68
C GLY A 91 -28.57 -14.50 -4.13
N LEU A 92 -29.05 -13.54 -3.34
CA LEU A 92 -30.44 -13.54 -2.86
C LEU A 92 -31.47 -13.45 -3.99
N LEU A 93 -31.17 -12.75 -5.09
CA LEU A 93 -32.05 -12.72 -6.27
C LEU A 93 -32.07 -14.06 -7.01
N ILE A 94 -30.95 -14.78 -6.98
CA ILE A 94 -30.84 -16.15 -7.49
C ILE A 94 -31.66 -17.11 -6.63
N GLU A 95 -31.51 -17.04 -5.30
CA GLU A 95 -32.27 -17.87 -4.35
C GLU A 95 -33.77 -17.59 -4.39
N ALA A 96 -34.17 -16.33 -4.56
CA ALA A 96 -35.55 -15.91 -4.77
C ALA A 96 -36.13 -16.37 -6.13
N GLY A 97 -35.33 -17.02 -6.98
CA GLY A 97 -35.74 -17.53 -8.29
C GLY A 97 -36.00 -16.44 -9.33
N LEU A 98 -35.49 -15.22 -9.10
CA LEU A 98 -35.63 -14.09 -10.02
C LEU A 98 -34.56 -14.09 -11.11
N VAL A 99 -33.46 -14.80 -10.90
CA VAL A 99 -32.34 -14.95 -11.81
C VAL A 99 -32.15 -16.43 -12.14
N ASP A 100 -31.88 -16.74 -13.41
CA ASP A 100 -31.51 -18.09 -13.81
C ASP A 100 -30.08 -18.42 -13.36
N THR A 101 -29.91 -19.52 -12.64
CA THR A 101 -28.61 -19.95 -12.10
C THR A 101 -27.60 -20.37 -13.17
N LYS A 102 -28.07 -20.76 -14.35
CA LYS A 102 -27.22 -21.25 -15.45
C LYS A 102 -26.85 -20.14 -16.42
N THR A 103 -27.79 -19.24 -16.73
CA THR A 103 -27.55 -18.15 -17.71
C THR A 103 -27.22 -16.81 -17.05
N GLY A 104 -27.58 -16.61 -15.78
CA GLY A 104 -27.44 -15.33 -15.09
C GLY A 104 -28.44 -14.27 -15.54
N GLU A 105 -29.41 -14.62 -16.39
CA GLU A 105 -30.43 -13.71 -16.88
C GLU A 105 -31.60 -13.59 -15.91
N LEU A 106 -32.25 -12.43 -15.91
CA LEU A 106 -33.48 -12.23 -15.15
C LEU A 106 -34.60 -13.05 -15.79
N ARG A 107 -35.29 -13.87 -14.98
CA ARG A 107 -36.41 -14.69 -15.44
C ARG A 107 -37.65 -13.89 -15.82
N TYR A 108 -37.73 -12.65 -15.33
CA TYR A 108 -38.84 -11.75 -15.58
C TYR A 108 -38.33 -10.39 -16.07
N PRO A 109 -39.18 -9.59 -16.73
CA PRO A 109 -38.82 -8.24 -17.12
C PRO A 109 -38.29 -7.43 -15.95
N LYS A 110 -37.15 -6.77 -16.15
CA LYS A 110 -36.45 -5.98 -15.14
C LYS A 110 -37.37 -5.01 -14.40
N ASP A 111 -38.27 -4.33 -15.12
CA ASP A 111 -39.15 -3.32 -14.54
C ASP A 111 -40.18 -3.92 -13.58
N ASN A 112 -40.69 -5.12 -13.88
CA ASN A 112 -41.61 -5.84 -13.01
C ASN A 112 -40.91 -6.27 -11.71
N ILE A 113 -39.71 -6.85 -11.83
CA ILE A 113 -38.90 -7.23 -10.66
C ILE A 113 -38.61 -5.99 -9.79
N LEU A 114 -38.18 -4.89 -10.41
CA LEU A 114 -37.88 -3.66 -9.70
C LEU A 114 -39.10 -3.08 -8.99
N GLN A 115 -40.28 -3.09 -9.63
CA GLN A 115 -41.52 -2.61 -9.03
C GLN A 115 -41.89 -3.46 -7.79
N LYS A 116 -41.78 -4.79 -7.89
CA LYS A 116 -42.07 -5.70 -6.77
C LYS A 116 -41.06 -5.56 -5.64
N LEU A 117 -39.77 -5.44 -5.94
CA LEU A 117 -38.73 -5.20 -4.94
C LEU A 117 -38.92 -3.86 -4.21
N LYS A 118 -39.38 -2.81 -4.89
CA LYS A 118 -39.72 -1.53 -4.24
C LYS A 118 -40.88 -1.67 -3.26
N ALA A 119 -41.89 -2.48 -3.59
CA ALA A 119 -43.00 -2.75 -2.67
C ALA A 119 -42.53 -3.53 -1.44
N ILE A 120 -41.68 -4.56 -1.62
CA ILE A 120 -41.07 -5.31 -0.51
C ILE A 120 -40.21 -4.39 0.37
N ARG A 121 -39.42 -3.49 -0.23
CA ARG A 121 -38.63 -2.53 0.54
C ARG A 121 -39.52 -1.65 1.43
N LEU A 122 -40.61 -1.13 0.88
CA LEU A 122 -41.54 -0.30 1.64
C LEU A 122 -42.19 -1.10 2.78
N ASP A 123 -42.60 -2.34 2.52
CA ASP A 123 -43.16 -3.23 3.53
C ASP A 123 -42.18 -3.49 4.68
N LEU A 124 -40.92 -3.79 4.36
CA LEU A 124 -39.85 -3.97 5.35
C LEU A 124 -39.58 -2.70 6.16
N GLU A 125 -39.56 -1.52 5.51
CA GLU A 125 -39.36 -0.22 6.19
C GLU A 125 -40.54 0.16 7.12
N THR A 126 -41.73 -0.38 6.87
CA THR A 126 -42.96 -0.05 7.63
C THR A 126 -43.40 -1.14 8.60
N SER A 127 -42.81 -2.34 8.53
CA SER A 127 -43.10 -3.43 9.45
C SER A 127 -42.51 -3.14 10.85
N PRO A 128 -43.27 -3.34 11.93
CA PRO A 128 -42.83 -3.04 13.30
C PRO A 128 -41.75 -3.97 13.84
N ASP A 129 -41.46 -5.09 13.16
CA ASP A 129 -40.46 -6.07 13.55
C ASP A 129 -39.08 -5.71 12.99
N HIS A 130 -38.46 -4.67 13.55
CA HIS A 130 -37.02 -4.42 13.41
C HIS A 130 -36.34 -4.69 14.75
N HIS A 131 -35.88 -5.93 14.93
CA HIS A 131 -34.95 -6.33 15.98
C HIS A 131 -33.58 -6.65 15.37
#